data_AF-A0A378JR51-F1
#
_entry.id   AF-A0A378JR51-F1
#
_cell.length_a   1.000
_cell.length_b   1.000
_cell.length_c   1.000
_cell.angle_alpha   90.00
_cell.angle_beta   90.00
_cell.angle_gamma   90.00
#
_symmetry.space_group_name_H-M   'P 1'
#
loop_
_entity.id
_entity.type
_entity.pdbx_description
1 polymer ?
#
loop_
_entity_poly.entity_id
_entity_poly.type
_entity_poly.pdbx_seq_one_letter_code
_entity_poly.pdbx_strand_id
1 'polypeptide(L)'
;MTLVELEVVVDRPQAFIVVRLNEASPDGVSRRVTYGVLNLAHRNSHETLTPIIPGEKMHITMKLNGIAHSFAPGNHLRLAISTTYWPLLWPAPEKVNLKIFVKNSKLTLPTRAPCAEDNSLFVFPEPESAPPLSLIYLRNPL
;
A
#
# COMPACT_ATOMS: atom_id res chain seq x y z
N MET A 1 -4.26 2.92 12.87
CA MET A 1 -4.31 2.48 11.45
C MET A 1 -3.27 3.25 10.65
N THR A 2 -2.64 2.65 9.65
CA THR A 2 -1.66 3.34 8.78
C THR A 2 -2.38 4.27 7.80
N LEU A 3 -2.09 5.57 7.88
CA LEU A 3 -2.76 6.61 7.11
C LEU A 3 -1.74 7.44 6.32
N VAL A 4 -2.08 7.76 5.07
CA VAL A 4 -1.29 8.62 4.20
C VAL A 4 -2.18 9.78 3.75
N GLU A 5 -1.73 10.99 4.06
CA GLU A 5 -2.39 12.24 3.72
C GLU A 5 -1.47 12.99 2.76
N LEU A 6 -1.95 13.32 1.56
CA LEU A 6 -1.15 13.98 0.53
C LEU A 6 -1.91 15.17 -0.06
N GLU A 7 -1.22 16.29 -0.26
CA GLU A 7 -1.67 17.32 -1.19
C GLU A 7 -1.03 17.04 -2.55
N VAL A 8 -1.87 16.89 -3.59
CA VAL A 8 -1.44 16.50 -4.94
C VAL A 8 -2.09 17.33 -6.04
N VAL A 9 -1.44 17.36 -7.20
CA VAL A 9 -2.00 17.86 -8.47
C VAL A 9 -1.74 16.81 -9.54
N VAL A 10 -2.72 16.58 -10.42
CA VAL A 10 -2.58 15.74 -11.62
C VAL A 10 -2.99 16.48 -12.89
N ASP A 11 -2.49 16.04 -14.04
CA ASP A 11 -2.73 16.65 -15.35
C ASP A 11 -3.82 15.97 -16.19
N ARG A 12 -4.50 14.96 -15.63
CA ARG A 12 -5.55 14.18 -16.30
C ARG A 12 -6.82 14.12 -15.46
N PRO A 13 -8.01 14.01 -16.10
CA PRO A 13 -9.30 13.89 -15.41
C PRO A 13 -9.53 12.51 -14.76
N GLN A 14 -8.66 11.54 -15.04
CA GLN A 14 -8.67 10.22 -14.42
C GLN A 14 -7.25 9.82 -14.02
N ALA A 15 -7.07 9.45 -12.76
CA ALA A 15 -5.76 9.09 -12.22
C ALA A 15 -5.89 8.17 -11.01
N PHE A 16 -4.92 7.26 -10.88
CA PHE A 16 -4.69 6.48 -9.67
C PHE A 16 -3.45 7.00 -8.96
N ILE A 17 -3.45 6.83 -7.64
CA ILE A 17 -2.23 6.90 -6.84
C ILE A 17 -2.08 5.58 -6.09
N VAL A 18 -0.86 5.04 -6.14
CA VAL A 18 -0.47 3.82 -5.44
C VAL A 18 0.62 4.19 -4.46
N VAL A 19 0.39 3.88 -3.19
CA VAL A 19 1.35 4.16 -2.12
C VAL A 19 1.77 2.84 -1.50
N ARG A 20 3.08 2.64 -1.40
CA ARG A 20 3.69 1.45 -0.79
C ARG A 20 4.59 1.89 0.34
N LEU A 21 4.35 1.37 1.53
CA LEU A 21 5.30 1.45 2.63
C LEU A 21 6.25 0.26 2.51
N ASN A 22 7.55 0.55 2.53
CA ASN A 22 8.60 -0.46 2.44
C ASN A 22 9.59 -0.26 3.57
N GLU A 23 10.20 -1.35 3.97
CA GLU A 23 11.39 -1.38 4.78
C GLU A 23 12.59 -1.55 3.85
N ALA A 24 13.46 -0.53 3.83
CA ALA A 24 14.67 -0.52 3.02
C ALA A 24 15.88 -0.78 3.91
N SER A 25 16.61 -1.86 3.64
CA SER A 25 17.85 -2.18 4.35
C SER A 25 19.06 -1.46 3.75
N PRO A 26 20.15 -1.27 4.53
CA PRO A 26 21.37 -0.61 4.06
C PRO A 26 22.04 -1.28 2.85
N ASP A 27 21.82 -2.59 2.66
CA ASP A 27 22.31 -3.36 1.50
C ASP A 27 21.49 -3.15 0.21
N GLY A 28 20.43 -2.32 0.27
CA GLY A 28 19.60 -1.94 -0.86
C GLY A 28 18.34 -2.79 -1.05
N VAL A 29 18.11 -3.83 -0.24
CA VAL A 29 16.85 -4.60 -0.31
C VAL A 29 15.68 -3.73 0.17
N SER A 30 14.57 -3.76 -0.58
CA SER A 30 13.35 -3.02 -0.26
C SER A 30 12.17 -3.98 -0.12
N ARG A 31 11.82 -4.33 1.13
CA ARG A 31 10.71 -5.23 1.46
C ARG A 31 9.40 -4.45 1.54
N ARG A 32 8.38 -4.85 0.78
CA ARG A 32 7.06 -4.21 0.85
C ARG A 32 6.35 -4.62 2.14
N VAL A 33 6.07 -3.65 3.00
CA VAL A 33 5.35 -3.83 4.27
C VAL A 33 3.85 -3.78 4.03
N THR A 34 3.36 -2.69 3.45
CA THR A 34 1.94 -2.56 3.09
C THR A 34 1.79 -1.65 1.88
N TYR A 35 0.59 -1.59 1.33
CA TYR A 35 0.25 -0.71 0.22
C TYR A 35 -1.22 -0.31 0.26
N GLY A 36 -1.55 0.69 -0.56
CA GLY A 36 -2.91 1.08 -0.86
C GLY A 36 -2.97 1.64 -2.29
N VAL A 37 -4.17 1.57 -2.87
CA VAL A 37 -4.49 2.11 -4.18
C VAL A 37 -5.70 3.01 -4.03
N LEU A 38 -5.66 4.19 -4.64
CA LEU A 38 -6.79 5.11 -4.67
C LEU A 38 -7.00 5.63 -6.10
N ASN A 39 -8.20 5.43 -6.64
CA ASN A 39 -8.68 6.25 -7.75
C ASN A 39 -8.99 7.65 -7.19
N LEU A 40 -8.33 8.69 -7.71
CA LEU A 40 -8.44 10.05 -7.16
C LEU A 40 -9.86 10.65 -7.30
N ALA A 41 -10.72 10.09 -8.17
CA ALA A 41 -12.13 10.45 -8.22
C ALA A 41 -12.90 10.01 -6.96
N HIS A 42 -12.42 9.00 -6.24
CA HIS A 42 -13.01 8.49 -4.99
C HIS A 42 -12.41 9.13 -3.74
N ARG A 43 -11.62 10.20 -3.87
CA ARG A 43 -10.87 10.81 -2.75
C ARG A 43 -11.75 11.24 -1.56
N ASN A 44 -13.02 11.55 -1.79
CA ASN A 44 -13.97 11.99 -0.77
C ASN A 44 -15.00 10.91 -0.39
N SER A 45 -15.27 9.95 -1.29
CA SER A 45 -16.24 8.88 -1.11
C SER A 45 -16.04 7.79 -2.14
N HIS A 46 -16.28 6.53 -1.76
CA HIS A 46 -16.32 5.42 -2.71
C HIS A 46 -17.68 5.28 -3.41
N GLU A 47 -18.73 5.90 -2.88
CA GLU A 47 -20.09 5.88 -3.42
C GLU A 47 -20.34 7.05 -4.37
N THR A 48 -19.90 8.26 -3.99
CA THR A 48 -20.06 9.48 -4.79
C THR A 48 -18.72 9.93 -5.35
N LEU A 49 -18.59 9.86 -6.67
CA LEU A 49 -17.40 10.31 -7.36
C LEU A 49 -17.30 11.83 -7.36
N THR A 50 -16.13 12.35 -7.03
CA THR A 50 -15.81 13.76 -7.24
C THR A 50 -14.90 13.88 -8.46
N PRO A 51 -15.31 14.55 -9.55
CA PRO A 51 -14.46 14.74 -10.72
C PRO A 51 -13.09 15.32 -10.36
N ILE A 52 -12.07 14.95 -11.14
CA ILE A 52 -10.74 15.55 -11.05
C ILE A 52 -10.72 16.71 -12.03
N ILE A 53 -10.37 17.91 -11.55
CA ILE A 53 -10.10 19.07 -12.39
C ILE A 53 -8.57 19.11 -12.60
N PRO A 54 -8.06 18.85 -13.83
CA PRO A 54 -6.63 18.87 -14.09
C PRO A 54 -5.97 20.18 -13.69
N GLY A 55 -4.81 20.11 -13.04
CA GLY A 55 -4.07 21.29 -12.57
C GLY A 55 -4.53 21.83 -11.22
N GLU A 56 -5.70 21.43 -10.71
CA GLU A 56 -6.15 21.83 -9.37
C GLU A 56 -5.55 20.98 -8.26
N LYS A 57 -5.26 21.64 -7.14
CA LYS A 57 -4.78 20.96 -5.93
C LYS A 57 -5.92 20.21 -5.27
N MET A 58 -5.62 19.00 -4.82
CA MET A 58 -6.54 18.20 -4.02
C MET A 58 -5.82 17.62 -2.81
N HIS A 59 -6.52 17.57 -1.69
CA HIS A 59 -6.10 16.81 -0.52
C HIS A 59 -6.72 15.42 -0.61
N ILE A 60 -5.90 14.40 -0.39
CA ILE A 60 -6.35 13.01 -0.34
C ILE A 60 -5.92 12.39 0.98
N THR A 61 -6.79 11.52 1.49
CA THR A 61 -6.51 10.70 2.67
C THR A 61 -6.76 9.26 2.29
N MET A 62 -5.73 8.42 2.41
CA MET A 62 -5.84 7.00 2.10
C MET A 62 -5.31 6.12 3.23
N LYS A 63 -6.04 5.04 3.43
CA LYS A 63 -5.73 3.98 4.37
C LYS A 63 -4.92 2.92 3.64
N LEU A 64 -3.79 2.49 4.22
CA LEU A 64 -3.05 1.34 3.70
C LEU A 64 -3.62 0.04 4.29
N ASN A 65 -3.39 -1.08 3.60
CA ASN A 65 -3.84 -2.39 4.05
C ASN A 65 -3.32 -2.72 5.46
N GLY A 66 -4.15 -3.37 6.27
CA GLY A 66 -3.79 -3.76 7.63
C GLY A 66 -2.64 -4.76 7.65
N ILE A 67 -1.66 -4.53 8.53
CA ILE A 67 -0.54 -5.43 8.78
C ILE A 67 0.01 -5.20 10.19
N ALA A 68 0.59 -6.25 10.79
CA ALA A 68 1.50 -6.14 11.92
C ALA A 68 2.94 -6.33 11.41
N HIS A 69 3.79 -5.32 11.58
CA HIS A 69 5.17 -5.34 11.10
C HIS A 69 6.10 -4.70 12.12
N SER A 70 7.27 -5.29 12.34
CA SER A 70 8.35 -4.72 13.14
C SER A 70 9.50 -4.34 12.22
N PHE A 71 9.90 -3.07 12.23
CA PHE A 71 11.04 -2.59 11.45
C PHE A 71 12.33 -2.92 12.19
N ALA A 72 13.27 -3.56 11.50
CA ALA A 72 14.55 -3.93 12.06
C ALA A 72 15.42 -2.66 12.31
N PRO A 73 16.21 -2.64 13.39
CA PRO A 73 17.17 -1.57 13.65
C PRO A 73 18.10 -1.33 12.46
N GLY A 74 18.35 -0.06 12.14
CA GLY A 74 19.22 0.33 11.02
C GLY A 74 18.53 0.34 9.65
N ASN A 75 17.33 -0.22 9.51
CA ASN A 75 16.55 -0.11 8.28
C ASN A 75 15.81 1.24 8.22
N HIS A 76 15.48 1.66 7.00
CA HIS A 76 14.76 2.89 6.71
C HIS A 76 13.31 2.64 6.30
N LEU A 77 12.42 3.52 6.75
CA LEU A 77 11.06 3.63 6.21
C LEU A 77 11.12 4.29 4.83
N ARG A 78 10.58 3.61 3.81
CA ARG A 78 10.50 4.13 2.45
C ARG A 78 9.06 4.15 1.97
N LEU A 79 8.56 5.35 1.69
CA LEU A 79 7.29 5.55 1.00
C LEU A 79 7.54 5.62 -0.51
N ALA A 80 7.08 4.62 -1.26
CA ALA A 80 7.16 4.60 -2.72
C ALA A 80 5.79 4.93 -3.30
N ILE A 81 5.74 5.93 -4.19
CA ILE A 81 4.50 6.45 -4.79
C ILE A 81 4.58 6.28 -6.30
N SER A 82 3.51 5.78 -6.92
CA SER A 82 3.40 5.64 -8.37
C SER A 82 1.96 5.90 -8.84
N THR A 83 1.80 6.23 -10.12
CA THR A 83 0.49 6.42 -10.77
C THR A 83 -0.05 5.14 -11.42
N THR A 84 0.77 4.09 -11.50
CA THR A 84 0.43 2.77 -12.04
C THR A 84 1.07 1.67 -11.18
N TYR A 85 0.47 0.48 -11.18
CA TYR A 85 1.03 -0.70 -10.49
C TYR A 85 0.55 -2.01 -11.12
N TRP A 86 1.06 -2.30 -12.32
CA TRP A 86 0.77 -3.53 -13.06
C TRP A 86 1.46 -4.75 -12.42
N PRO A 87 0.85 -5.96 -12.42
CA PRO A 87 -0.51 -6.30 -12.88
C PRO A 87 -1.60 -6.14 -11.82
N LEU A 88 -1.28 -5.52 -10.67
CA LEU A 88 -2.20 -5.43 -9.54
C LEU A 88 -3.43 -4.55 -9.84
N LEU A 89 -3.28 -3.57 -10.71
CA LEU A 89 -4.32 -2.62 -11.09
C LEU A 89 -4.23 -2.32 -12.58
N TRP A 90 -5.39 -2.22 -13.24
CA TRP A 90 -5.45 -1.73 -14.63
C TRP A 90 -5.03 -0.26 -14.68
N PRO A 91 -4.13 0.16 -15.57
CA PRO A 91 -3.68 1.54 -15.61
C PRO A 91 -4.84 2.50 -15.97
N ALA A 92 -4.67 3.77 -15.63
CA ALA A 92 -5.50 4.83 -16.19
C ALA A 92 -5.40 4.83 -17.74
N PRO A 93 -6.43 5.30 -18.46
CA PRO A 93 -6.46 5.27 -19.93
C PRO A 93 -5.34 6.12 -20.57
N GLU A 94 -4.83 7.11 -19.85
CA GLU A 94 -3.75 8.00 -20.29
C GLU A 94 -2.60 8.03 -19.28
N LYS A 95 -1.41 8.45 -19.74
CA LYS A 95 -0.27 8.72 -18.86
C LYS A 95 -0.56 9.94 -17.99
N VAL A 96 -0.33 9.79 -16.69
CA VAL A 96 -0.58 10.82 -15.67
C VAL A 96 0.73 11.35 -15.10
N ASN A 97 0.88 12.67 -15.08
CA ASN A 97 1.87 13.36 -14.26
C ASN A 97 1.23 13.75 -12.92
N LEU A 98 1.86 13.29 -11.83
CA LEU A 98 1.41 13.58 -10.47
C LEU A 98 2.47 14.38 -9.73
N LYS A 99 2.09 15.54 -9.21
CA LYS A 99 2.92 16.39 -8.34
C LYS A 99 2.45 16.24 -6.89
N ILE A 100 3.40 16.15 -5.97
CA ILE A 100 3.14 16.01 -4.52
C ILE A 100 3.73 17.22 -3.80
N PHE A 101 2.93 17.84 -2.93
CA PHE A 101 3.40 18.93 -2.07
C PHE A 101 3.80 18.35 -0.72
N VAL A 102 5.07 17.94 -0.61
CA VAL A 102 5.61 17.19 0.54
C VAL A 102 5.40 17.92 1.87
N LYS A 103 5.55 19.25 1.91
CA LYS A 103 5.35 20.05 3.13
C LYS A 103 3.92 19.97 3.70
N ASN A 104 2.95 19.67 2.83
CA ASN A 104 1.53 19.58 3.16
C ASN A 104 1.06 18.11 3.21
N SER A 105 2.00 17.17 3.34
CA SER A 105 1.75 15.74 3.28
C SER A 105 2.28 15.05 4.53
N LYS A 106 1.64 13.95 4.94
CA LYS A 106 1.96 13.23 6.17
C LYS A 106 1.74 11.72 6.04
N LEU A 107 2.63 10.95 6.68
CA LEU A 107 2.44 9.52 6.96
C LEU A 107 2.21 9.37 8.46
N THR A 108 1.11 8.72 8.84
CA THR A 108 0.80 8.37 10.24
C THR A 108 0.86 6.86 10.39
N LEU A 109 1.76 6.38 11.27
CA LEU A 109 1.93 4.97 11.59
C LEU A 109 1.32 4.65 12.97
N PRO A 110 0.47 3.63 13.11
CA PRO A 110 0.09 3.13 14.42
C PRO A 110 1.25 2.36 15.02
N THR A 111 1.53 2.59 16.29
CA THR A 111 2.49 1.82 17.07
C THR A 111 1.76 0.99 18.11
N ARG A 112 2.22 -0.24 18.33
CA ARG A 112 1.80 -1.06 19.47
C ARG A 112 2.95 -1.02 20.49
N ALA A 113 2.69 -0.48 21.67
CA ALA A 113 3.64 -0.58 22.76
C ALA A 113 3.66 -2.03 23.30
N PRO A 114 4.81 -2.54 23.74
CA PRO A 114 4.85 -3.78 24.51
C PRO A 114 3.92 -3.70 25.71
N CYS A 115 3.26 -4.81 26.05
CA CYS A 115 2.35 -4.89 27.19
C CYS A 115 2.55 -6.20 27.98
N ALA A 116 2.03 -6.28 29.21
CA ALA A 116 2.30 -7.39 30.12
C ALA A 116 1.81 -8.73 29.57
N GLU A 117 0.70 -8.71 28.82
CA GLU A 117 0.05 -9.85 28.18
C GLU A 117 0.94 -10.54 27.14
N ASP A 118 1.95 -9.84 26.61
CA ASP A 118 2.91 -10.39 25.66
C ASP A 118 3.71 -11.58 26.26
N ASN A 119 3.85 -11.64 27.60
CA ASN A 119 4.54 -12.73 28.29
C ASN A 119 3.71 -14.02 28.41
N SER A 120 2.41 -13.94 28.11
CA SER A 120 1.45 -15.05 28.24
C SER A 120 0.83 -15.44 26.90
N LEU A 121 1.47 -15.07 25.79
CA LEU A 121 0.97 -15.42 24.46
C LEU A 121 0.93 -16.94 24.27
N PHE A 122 -0.15 -17.41 23.67
CA PHE A 122 -0.27 -18.80 23.28
C PHE A 122 0.79 -19.16 22.24
N VAL A 123 1.50 -20.26 22.46
CA VAL A 123 2.45 -20.80 21.50
C VAL A 123 1.67 -21.64 20.50
N PHE A 124 1.61 -21.19 19.25
CA PHE A 124 0.98 -21.97 18.18
C PHE A 124 1.72 -23.31 18.00
N PRO A 125 1.00 -24.42 17.79
CA PRO A 125 1.62 -25.68 17.39
C PRO A 125 2.23 -25.55 15.99
N GLU A 126 2.95 -26.60 15.57
CA GLU A 126 3.50 -26.67 14.22
C GLU A 126 2.42 -26.41 13.14
N PRO A 127 2.75 -25.74 12.02
CA PRO A 127 1.80 -25.49 10.96
C PRO A 127 1.18 -26.77 10.42
N GLU A 128 -0.15 -26.79 10.34
CA GLU A 128 -0.90 -27.88 9.72
C GLU A 128 -1.30 -27.53 8.29
N SER A 129 -1.30 -28.51 7.40
CA SER A 129 -1.78 -28.36 6.02
C SER A 129 -2.68 -29.51 5.62
N ALA A 130 -3.69 -29.25 4.80
CA ALA A 130 -4.49 -30.31 4.18
C ALA A 130 -3.59 -31.23 3.33
N PRO A 131 -3.96 -32.51 3.17
CA PRO A 131 -3.31 -33.38 2.19
C PRO A 131 -3.32 -32.73 0.80
N PRO A 132 -2.26 -32.92 -0.01
CA PRO A 132 -2.24 -32.44 -1.40
C PRO A 132 -3.49 -32.92 -2.17
N LEU A 133 -4.04 -32.03 -3.00
CA LEU A 133 -5.15 -32.40 -3.89
C LEU A 133 -4.72 -33.54 -4.81
N SER A 134 -5.62 -34.49 -5.06
CA SER A 134 -5.43 -35.51 -6.09
C SER A 134 -5.35 -34.83 -7.46
N LEU A 135 -4.19 -34.93 -8.10
CA LEU A 135 -3.96 -34.34 -9.43
C LEU A 135 -4.11 -35.42 -10.51
N ILE A 136 -4.85 -35.09 -11.57
CA ILE A 136 -4.84 -35.84 -12.83
C ILE A 136 -4.04 -35.01 -13.83
N TYR A 137 -2.91 -35.53 -14.29
CA TYR A 137 -2.10 -34.89 -15.31
C TYR A 137 -2.64 -35.23 -16.68
N LEU A 138 -3.26 -34.26 -17.36
CA LEU A 138 -3.73 -34.43 -18.75
C LEU A 138 -2.57 -34.40 -19.75
N ARG A 139 -1.41 -33.83 -19.37
CA ARG A 139 -0.15 -33.79 -20.10
C ARG A 139 1.00 -33.75 -19.10
N ASN A 140 2.17 -34.31 -19.45
CA ASN A 140 3.35 -34.22 -18.60
C ASN A 140 3.74 -32.73 -18.42
N PRO A 141 3.97 -32.28 -17.18
CA PRO A 141 4.58 -30.98 -16.96
C PRO A 141 6.02 -31.00 -17.53
N LEU A 142 6.41 -29.90 -18.18
CA LEU A 142 7.76 -29.68 -18.69
C LEU A 142 8.78 -29.61 -17.55
#